data_AF-A0AAJ1J8P8-F1
#
_entry.id   AF-A0AAJ1J8P8-F1
#
_cell.length_a   1.000
_cell.length_b   1.000
_cell.length_c   1.000
_cell.angle_alpha   90.00
_cell.angle_beta   90.00
_cell.angle_gamma   90.00
#
_symmetry.space_group_name_H-M   'P 1'
#
loop_
_entity.id
_entity.type
_entity.pdbx_description
1 polymer ?
#
loop_
_entity_poly.entity_id
_entity_poly.type
_entity_poly.pdbx_seq_one_letter_code
_entity_poly.pdbx_strand_id
1 'polypeptide(L)'
;MKYLCNKSVLSSLLAVFFIQGCAQSDSFSPPINGEDIHFMATMPDELDALPISAMYRSEICRKERRTANMKSYSVPGFHHATYPLSIGQSNQVEVSVPKEGGGKCDWKLSNITFEVKLKDTSTIAPLIDDNFGFKTTFVIDGNAPQEFDGGYIKKTGNLNEEITLFPLLRERFLGGHSQSFYLVGEHDVMTYKMDNGRKIHLNVLYEKKFLTHWNGGKNKDADTSMTYPDGTIIYNGDVIPDFDKLMRILESRNSKQTKM
;
A
#
# COMPACT_ATOMS: atom_id res chain seq x y z
N MET A 1 -38.99 -56.81 -43.62
CA MET A 1 -38.46 -58.02 -42.96
C MET A 1 -37.23 -57.62 -42.17
N LYS A 2 -37.38 -57.48 -40.85
CA LYS A 2 -36.87 -58.41 -39.83
C LYS A 2 -35.35 -58.62 -39.90
N TYR A 3 -34.68 -57.92 -38.99
CA TYR A 3 -33.42 -58.17 -38.30
C TYR A 3 -32.76 -59.54 -38.48
N LEU A 4 -31.43 -59.54 -38.61
CA LEU A 4 -30.53 -60.41 -37.84
C LEU A 4 -29.21 -59.66 -37.56
N CYS A 5 -28.81 -59.70 -36.30
CA CYS A 5 -27.70 -59.00 -35.67
C CYS A 5 -26.53 -59.98 -35.49
N ASN A 6 -25.27 -59.56 -35.71
CA ASN A 6 -24.20 -59.93 -34.76
C ASN A 6 -22.89 -59.15 -34.91
N LYS A 7 -22.44 -58.65 -33.75
CA LYS A 7 -21.06 -58.56 -33.24
C LYS A 7 -19.96 -58.02 -34.15
N SER A 8 -19.67 -56.73 -33.93
CA SER A 8 -18.30 -56.24 -33.86
C SER A 8 -18.30 -54.99 -32.98
N VAL A 9 -18.08 -55.19 -31.68
CA VAL A 9 -17.73 -54.11 -30.76
C VAL A 9 -16.24 -53.87 -30.98
N LEU A 10 -15.89 -52.88 -31.79
CA LEU A 10 -14.50 -52.45 -31.95
C LEU A 10 -14.40 -50.95 -31.68
N SER A 11 -14.14 -50.67 -30.41
CA SER A 11 -13.18 -49.67 -29.93
C SER A 11 -13.18 -48.30 -30.62
N SER A 12 -14.03 -47.39 -30.13
CA SER A 12 -13.78 -45.95 -30.25
C SER A 12 -13.18 -45.48 -28.93
N LEU A 13 -11.86 -45.64 -28.79
CA LEU A 13 -11.12 -45.11 -27.64
C LEU A 13 -11.02 -43.59 -27.80
N LEU A 14 -11.76 -42.87 -26.97
CA LEU A 14 -11.57 -41.45 -26.68
C LEU A 14 -10.11 -41.20 -26.26
N ALA A 15 -9.27 -40.73 -27.20
CA ALA A 15 -8.01 -40.08 -26.85
C ALA A 15 -8.31 -38.62 -26.48
N VAL A 16 -8.84 -38.41 -25.27
CA VAL A 16 -8.82 -37.09 -24.64
C VAL A 16 -7.36 -36.85 -24.24
N PHE A 17 -6.60 -36.22 -25.12
CA PHE A 17 -5.31 -35.66 -24.75
C PHE A 17 -5.56 -34.64 -23.65
N PHE A 18 -5.26 -35.01 -22.41
CA PHE A 18 -5.04 -34.06 -21.34
C PHE A 18 -3.86 -33.19 -21.77
N ILE A 19 -4.15 -32.02 -22.32
CA ILE A 19 -3.21 -30.90 -22.39
C ILE A 19 -3.05 -30.37 -20.97
N GLN A 20 -2.52 -31.20 -20.06
CA GLN A 20 -1.88 -30.68 -18.86
C GLN A 20 -0.54 -30.12 -19.33
N GLY A 21 -0.58 -28.90 -19.86
CA GLY A 21 0.60 -28.06 -19.79
C GLY A 21 1.05 -28.11 -18.34
N CYS A 22 2.27 -28.56 -18.08
CA CYS A 22 2.88 -28.44 -16.76
C CYS A 22 3.01 -26.94 -16.47
N ALA A 23 1.94 -26.33 -15.97
CA ALA A 23 2.05 -25.08 -15.27
C ALA A 23 2.94 -25.37 -14.09
N GLN A 24 4.17 -24.85 -14.13
CA GLN A 24 5.07 -24.89 -13.00
C GLN A 24 4.29 -24.33 -11.82
N SER A 25 4.05 -25.16 -10.80
CA SER A 25 3.20 -24.75 -9.69
C SER A 25 3.85 -23.56 -8.97
N ASP A 26 3.21 -22.39 -9.00
CA ASP A 26 3.61 -21.17 -8.29
C ASP A 26 3.38 -21.30 -6.76
N SER A 27 3.68 -22.48 -6.20
CA SER A 27 3.45 -22.82 -4.81
C SER A 27 4.20 -21.84 -3.91
N PHE A 28 3.50 -21.26 -2.94
CA PHE A 28 4.07 -20.44 -1.90
C PHE A 28 4.09 -21.25 -0.60
N SER A 29 5.29 -21.58 -0.12
CA SER A 29 5.50 -22.42 1.05
C SER A 29 6.75 -21.93 1.78
N PRO A 30 6.59 -20.89 2.63
CA PRO A 30 7.66 -20.41 3.49
C PRO A 30 8.25 -21.54 4.34
N PRO A 31 9.58 -21.59 4.55
CA PRO A 31 10.19 -22.58 5.43
C PRO A 31 9.81 -22.31 6.89
N ILE A 32 9.58 -23.38 7.66
CA ILE A 32 9.14 -23.31 9.07
C ILE A 32 10.15 -22.55 9.95
N ASN A 33 11.44 -22.65 9.66
CA ASN A 33 12.53 -22.00 10.40
C ASN A 33 13.21 -20.91 9.56
N GLY A 34 12.43 -20.21 8.72
CA GLY A 34 12.91 -19.08 7.93
C GLY A 34 13.27 -17.87 8.78
N GLU A 35 14.04 -16.95 8.19
CA GLU A 35 14.19 -15.62 8.77
C GLU A 35 12.97 -14.75 8.45
N ASP A 36 12.56 -13.91 9.41
CA ASP A 36 11.45 -12.98 9.25
C ASP A 36 11.89 -11.52 9.30
N ILE A 37 11.07 -10.66 8.69
CA ILE A 37 10.98 -9.24 9.01
C ILE A 37 9.91 -9.06 10.09
N HIS A 38 10.30 -8.51 11.23
CA HIS A 38 9.38 -8.19 12.31
C HIS A 38 8.93 -6.75 12.18
N PHE A 39 7.63 -6.56 11.97
CA PHE A 39 6.99 -5.26 11.87
C PHE A 39 6.18 -4.96 13.13
N MET A 40 6.30 -3.73 13.61
CA MET A 40 5.49 -3.18 14.68
C MET A 40 5.15 -1.72 14.38
N ALA A 41 3.93 -1.30 14.70
CA ALA A 41 3.54 0.11 14.68
C ALA A 41 2.76 0.47 15.94
N THR A 42 3.03 1.65 16.49
CA THR A 42 2.20 2.29 17.52
C THR A 42 1.25 3.24 16.82
N MET A 43 -0.06 3.08 17.07
CA MET A 43 -1.12 3.75 16.32
C MET A 43 -1.92 4.71 17.21
N PRO A 44 -2.35 5.86 16.66
CA PRO A 44 -3.32 6.72 17.33
C PRO A 44 -4.72 6.10 17.24
N ASP A 45 -5.59 6.41 18.21
CA ASP A 45 -6.93 5.81 18.31
C ASP A 45 -7.83 6.07 17.10
N GLU A 46 -7.57 7.17 16.39
CA GLU A 46 -8.36 7.62 15.24
C GLU A 46 -8.04 6.89 13.93
N LEU A 47 -6.95 6.11 13.88
CA LEU A 47 -6.50 5.43 12.65
C LEU A 47 -6.56 3.91 12.78
N ASP A 48 -7.08 3.24 11.75
CA ASP A 48 -7.03 1.79 11.59
C ASP A 48 -5.84 1.40 10.72
N ALA A 49 -5.20 0.30 11.09
CA ALA A 49 -4.15 -0.33 10.31
C ALA A 49 -4.70 -1.46 9.45
N LEU A 50 -4.34 -1.49 8.18
CA LEU A 50 -4.65 -2.61 7.28
C LEU A 50 -3.60 -3.72 7.41
N PRO A 51 -3.95 -4.99 7.12
CA PRO A 51 -2.99 -6.08 7.04
C PRO A 51 -1.76 -5.73 6.18
N ILE A 52 -0.58 -6.22 6.58
CA ILE A 52 0.64 -5.99 5.79
C ILE A 52 0.49 -6.64 4.43
N SER A 53 0.68 -5.84 3.37
CA SER A 53 0.82 -6.35 2.01
C SER A 53 2.28 -6.68 1.76
N ALA A 54 2.58 -7.92 1.39
CA ALA A 54 3.93 -8.37 1.09
C ALA A 54 4.05 -8.75 -0.39
N MET A 55 5.13 -8.29 -1.00
CA MET A 55 5.51 -8.63 -2.36
C MET A 55 6.71 -9.55 -2.33
N TYR A 56 6.58 -10.72 -2.96
CA TYR A 56 7.68 -11.64 -3.21
C TYR A 56 8.01 -11.68 -4.70
N ARG A 57 9.30 -11.86 -5.01
CA ARG A 57 9.81 -12.00 -6.38
C ARG A 57 10.54 -13.32 -6.57
N SER A 58 10.58 -13.77 -7.82
CA SER A 58 11.30 -14.99 -8.20
C SER A 58 12.01 -14.80 -9.54
N GLU A 59 13.30 -15.13 -9.56
CA GLU A 59 14.07 -15.23 -10.81
C GLU A 59 13.83 -16.58 -11.52
N ILE A 60 13.27 -17.57 -10.82
CA ILE A 60 12.97 -18.91 -11.34
C ILE A 60 11.63 -18.90 -12.09
N CYS A 61 10.55 -18.54 -11.41
CA CYS A 61 9.21 -18.48 -11.97
C CYS A 61 8.99 -17.13 -12.64
N ARG A 62 9.64 -16.94 -13.79
CA ARG A 62 9.56 -15.69 -14.55
C ARG A 62 8.20 -15.52 -15.22
N LYS A 63 7.79 -14.28 -15.45
CA LYS A 63 6.57 -13.94 -16.20
C LYS A 63 6.92 -13.33 -17.55
N GLU A 64 6.19 -13.72 -18.58
CA GLU A 64 6.29 -13.09 -19.90
C GLU A 64 5.49 -11.79 -19.92
N ARG A 65 6.09 -10.74 -20.47
CA ARG A 65 5.46 -9.45 -20.74
C ARG A 65 5.67 -9.11 -22.21
N ARG A 66 4.85 -8.20 -22.71
CA ARG A 66 4.95 -7.71 -24.08
C ARG A 66 5.19 -6.22 -24.09
N THR A 67 6.07 -5.79 -24.97
CA THR A 67 6.29 -4.38 -25.30
C THR A 67 5.12 -3.85 -26.16
N ALA A 68 5.09 -2.53 -26.38
CA ALA A 68 4.09 -1.91 -27.25
C ALA A 68 4.12 -2.43 -28.70
N ASN A 69 5.27 -2.92 -29.18
CA ASN A 69 5.41 -3.57 -30.48
C ASN A 69 5.23 -5.10 -30.43
N MET A 70 4.54 -5.61 -29.40
CA MET A 70 4.22 -7.04 -29.20
C MET A 70 5.42 -7.98 -29.08
N LYS A 71 6.64 -7.48 -28.86
CA LYS A 71 7.79 -8.33 -28.57
C LYS A 71 7.71 -8.85 -27.14
N SER A 72 7.83 -10.16 -27.00
CA SER A 72 7.88 -10.80 -25.69
C SER A 72 9.22 -10.56 -25.01
N TYR A 73 9.19 -10.27 -23.72
CA TYR A 73 10.34 -10.22 -22.84
C TYR A 73 9.99 -10.82 -21.48
N SER A 74 11.00 -11.29 -20.76
CA SER A 74 10.80 -12.02 -19.51
C SER A 74 11.21 -11.18 -18.31
N VAL A 75 10.30 -11.02 -17.36
CA VAL A 75 10.54 -10.33 -16.08
C VAL A 75 10.50 -11.33 -14.92
N PRO A 76 11.12 -11.00 -13.77
CA PRO A 76 10.96 -11.80 -12.57
C PRO A 76 9.48 -12.01 -12.23
N GLY A 77 9.16 -13.19 -11.70
CA GLY A 77 7.83 -13.48 -11.17
C GLY A 77 7.50 -12.61 -9.98
N PHE A 78 6.22 -12.50 -9.69
CA PHE A 78 5.72 -11.84 -8.49
C PHE A 78 4.61 -12.65 -7.84
N HIS A 79 4.62 -12.68 -6.51
CA HIS A 79 3.61 -13.29 -5.65
C HIS A 79 3.22 -12.29 -4.55
N HIS A 80 1.92 -12.07 -4.38
CA HIS A 80 1.38 -11.21 -3.33
C HIS A 80 0.89 -12.07 -2.17
N ALA A 81 1.27 -11.70 -0.95
CA ALA A 81 0.73 -12.30 0.25
C ALA A 81 0.27 -11.20 1.21
N THR A 82 -0.74 -11.49 2.01
CA THR A 82 -1.26 -10.56 3.02
C THR A 82 -1.11 -11.20 4.39
N TYR A 83 -0.58 -10.44 5.34
CA TYR A 83 -0.34 -10.90 6.70
C TYR A 83 -1.22 -10.12 7.68
N PRO A 84 -2.15 -10.78 8.38
CA PRO A 84 -3.01 -10.11 9.35
C PRO A 84 -2.16 -9.58 10.52
N LEU A 85 -2.50 -8.38 10.97
CA LEU A 85 -1.88 -7.77 12.13
C LEU A 85 -2.46 -8.37 13.41
N SER A 86 -1.58 -8.63 14.38
CA SER A 86 -1.97 -8.92 15.76
C SER A 86 -1.98 -7.63 16.56
N ILE A 87 -2.94 -7.49 17.48
CA ILE A 87 -3.01 -6.33 18.38
C ILE A 87 -2.16 -6.64 19.62
N GLY A 88 -1.11 -5.85 19.82
CA GLY A 88 -0.24 -5.89 21.00
C GLY A 88 -0.79 -5.06 22.15
N GLN A 89 0.07 -4.71 23.12
CA GLN A 89 -0.29 -3.81 24.21
C GLN A 89 -0.31 -2.33 23.73
N SER A 90 -1.10 -1.47 24.36
CA SER A 90 -1.04 0.00 24.17
C SER A 90 -1.14 0.50 22.71
N ASN A 91 -2.21 0.10 21.99
CA ASN A 91 -2.46 0.50 20.59
C ASN A 91 -1.34 0.12 19.60
N GLN A 92 -0.59 -0.94 19.92
CA GLN A 92 0.41 -1.48 19.01
C GLN A 92 -0.18 -2.57 18.12
N VAL A 93 0.28 -2.60 16.88
CA VAL A 93 0.03 -3.69 15.94
C VAL A 93 1.34 -4.31 15.52
N GLU A 94 1.38 -5.63 15.38
CA GLU A 94 2.60 -6.35 15.03
C GLU A 94 2.34 -7.55 14.10
N VAL A 95 3.37 -7.89 13.33
CA VAL A 95 3.37 -9.11 12.50
C VAL A 95 4.81 -9.51 12.15
N SER A 96 5.03 -10.80 11.93
CA SER A 96 6.28 -11.33 11.36
C SER A 96 6.03 -11.81 9.93
N VAL A 97 6.82 -11.32 8.99
CA VAL A 97 6.71 -11.63 7.56
C VAL A 97 7.94 -12.43 7.12
N PRO A 98 7.78 -13.65 6.60
CA PRO A 98 8.89 -14.45 6.11
C PRO A 98 9.70 -13.73 5.03
N LYS A 99 11.03 -13.79 5.12
CA LYS A 99 11.90 -13.33 4.02
C LYS A 99 11.86 -14.29 2.85
N GLU A 100 11.68 -15.58 3.13
CA GLU A 100 11.61 -16.64 2.14
C GLU A 100 10.16 -17.12 2.02
N GLY A 101 9.59 -16.96 0.83
CA GLY A 101 8.31 -17.57 0.44
C GLY A 101 8.45 -19.00 -0.08
N GLY A 102 9.68 -19.42 -0.38
CA GLY A 102 10.03 -20.80 -0.72
C GLY A 102 9.26 -21.37 -1.90
N GLY A 103 8.93 -22.66 -1.81
CA GLY A 103 8.28 -23.41 -2.89
C GLY A 103 9.16 -23.59 -4.13
N LYS A 104 8.57 -24.07 -5.24
CA LYS A 104 9.32 -24.35 -6.48
C LYS A 104 9.87 -23.10 -7.18
N CYS A 105 9.38 -21.93 -6.79
CA CYS A 105 9.79 -20.66 -7.35
C CYS A 105 10.88 -19.97 -6.53
N ASP A 106 11.27 -20.50 -5.36
CA ASP A 106 12.23 -19.81 -4.48
C ASP A 106 11.84 -18.34 -4.26
N TRP A 107 10.59 -18.13 -3.85
CA TRP A 107 10.03 -16.78 -3.68
C TRP A 107 10.80 -16.01 -2.59
N LYS A 108 11.24 -14.78 -2.89
CA LYS A 108 11.99 -13.92 -1.95
C LYS A 108 11.28 -12.61 -1.71
N LEU A 109 11.22 -12.19 -0.46
CA LEU A 109 10.56 -10.94 -0.08
C LEU A 109 11.27 -9.76 -0.73
N SER A 110 10.51 -8.95 -1.47
CA SER A 110 10.98 -7.74 -2.14
C SER A 110 10.62 -6.50 -1.32
N ASN A 111 9.37 -6.41 -0.88
CA ASN A 111 8.93 -5.31 -0.03
C ASN A 111 7.71 -5.71 0.81
N ILE A 112 7.48 -4.94 1.88
CA ILE A 112 6.22 -4.93 2.61
C ILE A 112 5.65 -3.51 2.61
N THR A 113 4.33 -3.39 2.59
CA THR A 113 3.60 -2.12 2.68
C THR A 113 2.64 -2.15 3.85
N PHE A 114 2.75 -1.13 4.69
CA PHE A 114 1.84 -0.82 5.78
C PHE A 114 0.94 0.33 5.35
N GLU A 115 -0.37 0.17 5.51
CA GLU A 115 -1.36 1.20 5.17
C GLU A 115 -2.22 1.52 6.39
N VAL A 116 -2.43 2.81 6.63
CA VAL A 116 -3.31 3.31 7.68
C VAL A 116 -4.43 4.15 7.09
N LYS A 117 -5.62 4.08 7.68
CA LYS A 117 -6.81 4.83 7.25
C LYS A 117 -7.53 5.46 8.44
N LEU A 118 -8.25 6.55 8.19
CA LEU A 118 -9.13 7.12 9.21
C LEU A 118 -10.29 6.15 9.50
N LYS A 119 -10.51 5.84 10.79
CA LYS A 119 -11.56 4.88 11.20
C LYS A 119 -12.96 5.38 10.89
N ASP A 120 -13.22 6.62 11.27
CA ASP A 120 -14.53 7.25 11.18
C ASP A 120 -14.43 8.58 10.44
N THR A 121 -14.77 8.56 9.16
CA THR A 121 -14.79 9.74 8.30
C THR A 121 -15.85 10.76 8.72
N SER A 122 -16.89 10.36 9.47
CA SER A 122 -17.92 11.30 9.94
C SER A 122 -17.38 12.35 10.91
N THR A 123 -16.23 12.09 11.52
CA THR A 123 -15.49 13.05 12.35
C THR A 123 -14.91 14.23 11.55
N ILE A 124 -14.80 14.10 10.22
CA ILE A 124 -14.29 15.14 9.32
C ILE A 124 -15.44 15.85 8.60
N ALA A 125 -16.33 15.09 7.96
CA ALA A 125 -17.50 15.60 7.27
C ALA A 125 -18.62 14.54 7.27
N PRO A 126 -19.91 14.95 7.23
CA PRO A 126 -21.03 14.00 7.33
C PRO A 126 -21.05 12.94 6.22
N LEU A 127 -20.51 13.26 5.04
CA LEU A 127 -20.43 12.37 3.90
C LEU A 127 -19.05 12.52 3.25
N ILE A 128 -18.31 11.41 3.18
CA ILE A 128 -17.05 11.30 2.43
C ILE A 128 -17.21 10.11 1.50
N ASP A 129 -17.08 10.37 0.20
CA ASP A 129 -17.21 9.36 -0.85
C ASP A 129 -16.00 8.42 -0.87
N ASP A 130 -14.81 8.97 -0.67
CA ASP A 130 -13.55 8.22 -0.71
C ASP A 130 -12.68 8.46 0.53
N ASN A 131 -12.26 7.38 1.20
CA ASN A 131 -11.32 7.40 2.32
C ASN A 131 -9.97 6.82 1.89
N PHE A 132 -9.04 7.71 1.54
CA PHE A 132 -7.69 7.37 1.12
C PHE A 132 -6.75 7.27 2.33
N GLY A 133 -6.07 6.13 2.43
CA GLY A 133 -5.09 5.88 3.46
C GLY A 133 -3.72 6.45 3.14
N PHE A 134 -2.80 6.30 4.10
CA PHE A 134 -1.40 6.59 3.93
C PHE A 134 -0.59 5.30 3.90
N LYS A 135 0.32 5.17 2.93
CA LYS A 135 1.13 3.97 2.74
C LYS A 135 2.59 4.24 3.08
N THR A 136 3.16 3.30 3.83
CA THR A 136 4.60 3.23 4.09
C THR A 136 5.13 1.90 3.58
N THR A 137 6.09 1.96 2.67
CA THR A 137 6.70 0.79 2.02
C THR A 137 8.13 0.61 2.49
N PHE A 138 8.47 -0.64 2.82
CA PHE A 138 9.81 -1.06 3.22
C PHE A 138 10.37 -1.99 2.16
N VAL A 139 11.32 -1.50 1.40
CA VAL A 139 12.02 -2.24 0.35
C VAL A 139 13.15 -3.04 0.99
N ILE A 140 13.09 -4.36 0.83
CA ILE A 140 14.02 -5.33 1.40
C ILE A 140 15.04 -5.78 0.36
N ASP A 141 14.66 -5.77 -0.92
CA ASP A 141 15.53 -6.16 -2.03
C ASP A 141 16.09 -4.96 -2.82
N GLY A 142 16.70 -5.25 -3.97
CA GLY A 142 17.26 -4.22 -4.84
C GLY A 142 16.23 -3.53 -5.75
N ASN A 143 14.95 -3.91 -5.70
CA ASN A 143 13.97 -3.52 -6.69
C ASN A 143 13.04 -2.40 -6.21
N ALA A 144 12.57 -1.58 -7.14
CA ALA A 144 11.52 -0.60 -6.85
C ALA A 144 10.19 -1.30 -6.51
N PRO A 145 9.45 -0.81 -5.50
CA PRO A 145 8.12 -1.34 -5.16
C PRO A 145 7.09 -0.97 -6.23
N GLN A 146 5.88 -1.53 -6.11
CA GLN A 146 4.78 -1.32 -7.05
C GLN A 146 4.31 0.13 -7.10
N GLU A 147 4.23 0.75 -5.94
CA GLU A 147 3.82 2.13 -5.73
C GLU A 147 5.04 2.87 -5.21
N PHE A 148 5.52 3.83 -6.01
CA PHE A 148 6.80 4.47 -5.81
C PHE A 148 6.78 5.86 -6.44
N ASP A 149 7.19 6.87 -5.68
CA ASP A 149 7.27 8.27 -6.11
C ASP A 149 8.62 8.63 -6.75
N GLY A 150 9.60 7.72 -6.70
CA GLY A 150 10.96 7.95 -7.21
C GLY A 150 12.03 8.10 -6.13
N GLY A 151 11.64 8.31 -4.86
CA GLY A 151 12.55 8.60 -3.75
C GLY A 151 12.71 7.43 -2.76
N TYR A 152 13.94 7.20 -2.29
CA TYR A 152 14.19 6.26 -1.18
C TYR A 152 14.83 6.97 0.00
N ILE A 153 14.30 6.69 1.19
CA ILE A 153 15.00 6.95 2.45
C ILE A 153 15.80 5.70 2.80
N LYS A 154 17.13 5.76 2.64
CA LYS A 154 18.01 4.61 2.94
C LYS A 154 18.18 4.47 4.45
N LYS A 155 18.00 3.26 4.97
CA LYS A 155 18.18 2.93 6.40
C LYS A 155 19.02 1.66 6.53
N THR A 156 20.07 1.73 7.34
CA THR A 156 20.93 0.58 7.66
C THR A 156 20.60 0.07 9.05
N GLY A 157 20.43 -1.25 9.19
CA GLY A 157 20.02 -1.88 10.45
C GLY A 157 18.52 -1.74 10.72
N ASN A 158 18.14 -1.97 11.98
CA ASN A 158 16.73 -1.90 12.38
C ASN A 158 16.20 -0.48 12.28
N LEU A 159 14.93 -0.34 11.91
CA LEU A 159 14.25 0.93 11.73
C LEU A 159 13.40 1.25 12.95
N ASN A 160 13.54 2.48 13.44
CA ASN A 160 12.63 3.08 14.41
C ASN A 160 12.37 4.52 13.97
N GLU A 161 11.19 4.80 13.43
CA GLU A 161 10.86 6.09 12.86
C GLU A 161 9.48 6.56 13.30
N GLU A 162 9.32 7.87 13.31
CA GLU A 162 8.05 8.53 13.53
C GLU A 162 7.48 9.02 12.20
N ILE A 163 6.17 8.86 12.01
CA ILE A 163 5.45 9.38 10.85
C ILE A 163 4.34 10.29 11.37
N THR A 164 4.43 11.58 11.04
CA THR A 164 3.38 12.55 11.33
C THR A 164 2.44 12.68 10.15
N LEU A 165 1.14 12.51 10.40
CA LEU A 165 0.08 12.59 9.40
C LEU A 165 -0.90 13.71 9.72
N PHE A 166 -1.27 14.45 8.68
CA PHE A 166 -2.26 15.53 8.73
C PHE A 166 -3.52 15.17 7.95
N PRO A 167 -4.71 15.56 8.44
CA PRO A 167 -5.94 15.36 7.69
C PRO A 167 -6.11 16.38 6.57
N LEU A 168 -6.55 15.91 5.40
CA LEU A 168 -6.99 16.72 4.28
C LEU A 168 -8.42 16.32 3.88
N LEU A 169 -9.34 17.28 3.92
CA LEU A 169 -10.63 17.19 3.25
C LEU A 169 -10.49 17.81 1.87
N ARG A 170 -10.88 17.06 0.84
CA ARG A 170 -10.78 17.50 -0.55
C ARG A 170 -12.15 17.45 -1.20
N GLU A 171 -12.62 18.61 -1.67
CA GLU A 171 -13.97 18.77 -2.22
C GLU A 171 -13.92 19.16 -3.69
N ARG A 172 -14.60 18.40 -4.55
CA ARG A 172 -14.75 18.66 -5.99
C ARG A 172 -16.21 19.02 -6.30
N PHE A 173 -16.40 19.93 -7.25
CA PHE A 173 -17.73 20.29 -7.76
C PHE A 173 -17.92 19.94 -9.25
N LEU A 174 -16.83 19.93 -10.03
CA LEU A 174 -16.86 19.61 -11.45
C LEU A 174 -17.01 18.11 -11.67
N GLY A 175 -18.00 17.72 -12.48
CA GLY A 175 -18.33 16.32 -12.74
C GLY A 175 -19.20 15.66 -11.67
N GLY A 176 -19.72 16.46 -10.73
CA GLY A 176 -20.49 16.01 -9.57
C GLY A 176 -19.84 16.48 -8.27
N HIS A 177 -20.66 16.82 -7.28
CA HIS A 177 -20.16 17.11 -5.93
C HIS A 177 -19.60 15.82 -5.33
N SER A 178 -18.37 15.87 -4.84
CA SER A 178 -17.75 14.76 -4.12
C SER A 178 -16.76 15.27 -3.08
N GLN A 179 -16.69 14.56 -1.97
CA GLN A 179 -15.76 14.80 -0.88
C GLN A 179 -14.89 13.56 -0.65
N SER A 180 -13.58 13.76 -0.61
CA SER A 180 -12.61 12.71 -0.35
C SER A 180 -11.73 13.10 0.82
N PHE A 181 -11.36 12.13 1.65
CA PHE A 181 -10.41 12.30 2.74
C PHE A 181 -9.06 11.69 2.40
N TYR A 182 -8.00 12.39 2.80
CA TYR A 182 -6.62 11.93 2.66
C TYR A 182 -5.88 12.12 3.98
N LEU A 183 -4.96 11.20 4.25
CA LEU A 183 -3.88 11.40 5.21
C LEU A 183 -2.65 11.91 4.45
N VAL A 184 -2.10 13.04 4.90
CA VAL A 184 -0.95 13.71 4.27
C VAL A 184 0.27 13.51 5.15
N GLY A 185 1.32 12.91 4.58
CA GLY A 185 2.65 12.82 5.18
C GLY A 185 3.68 13.64 4.41
N GLU A 186 4.95 13.49 4.76
CA GLU A 186 6.09 14.20 4.13
C GLU A 186 6.21 13.92 2.63
N HIS A 187 5.87 12.70 2.23
CA HIS A 187 5.80 12.24 0.84
C HIS A 187 4.45 11.57 0.59
N ASP A 188 4.02 11.51 -0.68
CA ASP A 188 2.79 10.82 -1.07
C ASP A 188 2.79 9.35 -0.64
N VAL A 189 3.96 8.70 -0.71
CA VAL A 189 4.22 7.36 -0.18
C VAL A 189 5.59 7.35 0.48
N MET A 190 5.64 7.01 1.78
CA MET A 190 6.93 6.88 2.47
C MET A 190 7.61 5.58 2.04
N THR A 191 8.78 5.67 1.41
CA THR A 191 9.52 4.50 0.95
C THR A 191 10.89 4.41 1.62
N TYR A 192 11.03 3.45 2.53
CA TYR A 192 12.30 3.11 3.17
C TYR A 192 13.01 2.00 2.41
N LYS A 193 14.28 2.21 2.07
CA LYS A 193 15.15 1.14 1.56
C LYS A 193 16.00 0.59 2.68
N MET A 194 15.69 -0.64 3.08
CA MET A 194 16.30 -1.34 4.21
C MET A 194 17.58 -2.05 3.79
N ASP A 195 18.65 -1.83 4.54
CA ASP A 195 19.91 -2.55 4.41
C ASP A 195 20.22 -3.31 5.71
N ASN A 196 20.23 -4.64 5.65
CA ASN A 196 20.46 -5.56 6.78
C ASN A 196 19.52 -5.41 8.00
N GLY A 197 18.49 -4.56 7.92
CA GLY A 197 17.47 -4.41 8.95
C GLY A 197 16.46 -5.55 8.98
N ARG A 198 16.09 -6.00 10.18
CA ARG A 198 15.10 -7.09 10.37
C ARG A 198 13.93 -6.69 11.24
N LYS A 199 14.06 -5.61 12.00
CA LYS A 199 13.00 -5.06 12.85
C LYS A 199 12.62 -3.67 12.36
N ILE A 200 11.33 -3.45 12.24
CA ILE A 200 10.71 -2.20 11.83
C ILE A 200 9.76 -1.78 12.95
N HIS A 201 9.99 -0.62 13.52
CA HIS A 201 9.07 0.03 14.45
C HIS A 201 8.68 1.40 13.89
N LEU A 202 7.38 1.61 13.69
CA LEU A 202 6.82 2.92 13.40
C LEU A 202 6.08 3.49 14.62
N ASN A 203 6.25 4.78 14.87
CA ASN A 203 5.34 5.56 15.68
C ASN A 203 4.49 6.45 14.77
N VAL A 204 3.19 6.19 14.66
CA VAL A 204 2.30 7.00 13.82
C VAL A 204 1.66 8.08 14.68
N LEU A 205 1.88 9.34 14.31
CA LEU A 205 1.24 10.50 14.90
C LEU A 205 0.16 11.03 13.95
N TYR A 206 -0.98 11.41 14.49
CA TYR A 206 -2.08 11.98 13.72
C TYR A 206 -2.54 13.32 14.31
N GLU A 207 -2.27 14.39 13.57
CA GLU A 207 -2.56 15.76 13.98
C GLU A 207 -4.00 16.15 13.64
N LYS A 208 -4.97 15.49 14.29
CA LYS A 208 -6.41 15.60 13.98
C LYS A 208 -6.98 17.03 13.96
N LYS A 209 -6.36 17.96 14.69
CA LYS A 209 -6.78 19.38 14.78
C LYS A 209 -6.24 20.24 13.63
N PHE A 210 -5.39 19.69 12.77
CA PHE A 210 -4.72 20.38 11.67
C PHE A 210 -5.35 20.00 10.33
N LEU A 211 -6.68 19.98 10.28
CA LEU A 211 -7.43 19.75 9.06
C LEU A 211 -7.16 20.86 8.05
N THR A 212 -6.73 20.45 6.86
CA THR A 212 -6.68 21.32 5.69
C THR A 212 -7.91 21.04 4.82
N HIS A 213 -8.47 22.07 4.19
CA HIS A 213 -9.60 21.93 3.26
C HIS A 213 -9.23 22.47 1.88
N TRP A 214 -9.15 21.57 0.90
CA TRP A 214 -9.03 21.93 -0.50
C TRP A 214 -10.41 22.02 -1.14
N ASN A 215 -10.70 23.16 -1.78
CA ASN A 215 -11.93 23.44 -2.48
C ASN A 215 -11.65 23.55 -3.98
N GLY A 216 -12.29 22.70 -4.77
CA GLY A 216 -12.28 22.80 -6.21
C GLY A 216 -13.07 24.01 -6.72
N GLY A 217 -12.76 24.44 -7.94
CA GLY A 217 -13.54 25.47 -8.62
C GLY A 217 -14.98 24.99 -8.86
N LYS A 218 -15.96 25.86 -8.57
CA LYS A 218 -17.40 25.55 -8.78
C LYS A 218 -17.79 25.50 -10.27
N ASN A 219 -17.00 26.12 -11.13
CA ASN A 219 -17.09 26.06 -12.58
C ASN A 219 -15.65 26.09 -13.16
N LYS A 220 -15.51 26.04 -14.49
CA LYS A 220 -14.19 25.96 -15.15
C LYS A 220 -13.31 27.19 -14.93
N ASP A 221 -13.90 28.34 -14.64
CA ASP A 221 -13.22 29.63 -14.50
C ASP A 221 -13.10 30.07 -13.03
N ALA A 222 -13.61 29.25 -12.10
CA ALA A 222 -13.58 29.54 -10.67
C ALA A 222 -12.23 29.11 -10.08
N ASP A 223 -11.67 29.98 -9.24
CA ASP A 223 -10.44 29.69 -8.52
C ASP A 223 -10.61 28.47 -7.59
N THR A 224 -9.54 27.69 -7.46
CA THR A 224 -9.42 26.69 -6.39
C THR A 224 -8.83 27.33 -5.14
N SER A 225 -9.05 26.74 -3.98
CA SER A 225 -8.42 27.23 -2.75
C SER A 225 -8.03 26.11 -1.78
N MET A 226 -6.97 26.35 -1.03
CA MET A 226 -6.50 25.50 0.07
C MET A 226 -6.50 26.33 1.36
N THR A 227 -7.33 25.94 2.33
CA THR A 227 -7.38 26.57 3.66
C THR A 227 -6.57 25.75 4.65
N TYR A 228 -5.56 26.37 5.25
CA TYR A 228 -4.68 25.76 6.25
C TYR A 228 -5.19 25.96 7.69
N PRO A 229 -4.69 25.17 8.66
CA PRO A 229 -5.14 25.24 10.06
C PRO A 229 -4.91 26.58 10.77
N ASP A 230 -3.99 27.42 10.27
CA ASP A 230 -3.73 28.77 10.77
C ASP A 230 -4.65 29.84 10.17
N GLY A 231 -5.58 29.43 9.30
CA GLY A 231 -6.49 30.32 8.56
C GLY A 231 -5.89 30.89 7.28
N THR A 232 -4.64 30.56 6.93
CA THR A 232 -4.08 31.00 5.64
C THR A 232 -4.75 30.29 4.47
N ILE A 233 -5.01 31.04 3.40
CA ILE A 233 -5.65 30.53 2.19
C ILE A 233 -4.69 30.71 1.01
N ILE A 234 -4.47 29.63 0.25
CA ILE A 234 -3.73 29.66 -1.02
C ILE A 234 -4.72 29.43 -2.15
N TYR A 235 -4.79 30.35 -3.10
CA TYR A 235 -5.63 30.21 -4.30
C TYR A 235 -4.82 29.61 -5.44
N ASN A 236 -5.48 28.79 -6.27
CA ASN A 236 -4.91 28.21 -7.50
C ASN A 236 -3.58 27.49 -7.29
N GLY A 237 -3.39 26.91 -6.10
CA GLY A 237 -2.24 26.08 -5.76
C GLY A 237 -2.51 24.58 -5.94
N ASP A 238 -1.61 23.78 -5.37
CA ASP A 238 -1.70 22.32 -5.42
C ASP A 238 -2.94 21.76 -4.71
N VAL A 239 -3.27 20.52 -5.06
CA VAL A 239 -4.44 19.80 -4.53
C VAL A 239 -4.15 19.07 -3.21
N ILE A 240 -2.87 18.91 -2.87
CA ILE A 240 -2.35 18.37 -1.62
C ILE A 240 -1.62 19.51 -0.89
N PRO A 241 -1.76 19.67 0.44
CA PRO A 241 -1.09 20.74 1.15
C PRO A 241 0.42 20.52 1.23
N ASP A 242 1.14 21.63 1.32
CA ASP A 242 2.57 21.65 1.64
C ASP A 242 2.78 21.13 3.07
N PHE A 243 3.43 19.97 3.17
CA PHE A 243 3.73 19.31 4.44
C PHE A 243 4.65 20.16 5.33
N ASP A 244 5.69 20.78 4.78
CA ASP A 244 6.61 21.62 5.55
C ASP A 244 5.89 22.84 6.12
N LYS A 245 4.91 23.37 5.38
CA LYS A 245 4.04 24.43 5.91
C LYS A 245 3.20 23.94 7.09
N LEU A 246 2.61 22.74 7.01
CA LEU A 246 1.85 22.17 8.12
C LEU A 246 2.71 21.96 9.36
N MET A 247 3.93 21.45 9.19
CA MET A 247 4.91 21.28 10.28
C MET A 247 5.27 22.63 10.94
N ARG A 248 5.54 23.68 10.14
CA ARG A 248 5.79 25.03 10.69
C ARG A 248 4.61 25.56 11.51
N ILE A 249 3.37 25.34 11.05
CA ILE A 249 2.18 25.75 11.80
C ILE A 249 2.08 24.98 13.12
N LEU A 250 2.32 23.67 13.10
CA LEU A 250 2.32 22.80 14.28
C LEU A 250 3.34 23.26 15.33
N GLU A 251 4.60 23.45 14.93
CA GLU A 251 5.68 23.90 15.80
C GLU A 251 5.38 25.28 16.42
N SER A 252 4.87 26.21 15.61
CA SER A 252 4.51 27.56 16.08
C SER A 252 3.43 27.52 17.17
N ARG A 253 2.48 26.59 17.08
CA ARG A 253 1.40 26.41 18.06
C ARG A 253 1.92 25.80 19.35
N ASN A 254 2.75 24.77 19.25
CA ASN A 254 3.35 24.11 20.41
C ASN A 254 4.21 25.08 21.22
N SER A 255 5.02 25.91 20.55
CA SER A 255 5.85 26.93 21.22
C SER A 255 5.07 27.99 22.00
N LYS A 256 3.83 28.29 21.59
CA LYS A 256 2.94 29.23 22.30
C LYS A 256 2.32 28.59 23.54
N GLN A 257 2.03 27.28 23.49
CA GLN A 257 1.49 26.55 24.63
C GLN A 257 2.52 26.32 25.74
N THR A 258 3.80 26.16 25.41
CA THR A 258 4.87 26.00 26.42
C THR A 258 5.25 27.31 27.13
N LYS A 259 4.82 28.46 26.60
CA LYS A 259 5.10 29.80 27.15
C LYS A 259 3.97 30.36 28.04
N MET A 260 2.86 29.62 28.18
CA MET A 260 1.76 29.90 29.09
C MET A 260 1.85 29.00 30.30
#